data_AF-A0A931V346-F1
#
_entry.id   AF-A0A931V346-F1
#
_cell.length_a   1.000
_cell.length_b   1.000
_cell.length_c   1.000
_cell.angle_alpha   90.00
_cell.angle_beta   90.00
_cell.angle_gamma   90.00
#
_symmetry.space_group_name_H-M   'P 1'
#
loop_
_entity.id
_entity.type
_entity.pdbx_description
1 polymer ?
#
loop_
_entity_poly.entity_id
_entity_poly.type
_entity_poly.pdbx_seq_one_letter_code
_entity_poly.pdbx_strand_id
1 'polypeptide(L)'
;MSSSTPTEPVESGPPETWPHHDLRARIVDALAVMPAYFKPETHIEGINALDLHTLNSVLGATIEDQAVATLNSMRAVWDPDKRYSLYTFVRQAQTFPDVLLRRAPGATAAAAADDILLGIELKGWFVLAKEGMPNFRFAVTPAACAPADLLVVVPWALSQVISGRPIMFSPYTRSARYAAERRNHWWEHQRKAKGITTITRPAGARPYPSKADRIDDQADADGGGNFGRFARTGLMDEYIGQIHALSLCGVPIQAWLKFFQALGGRED
;
A
#
# COMPACT_ATOMS: atom_id res chain seq x y z
N MET A 1 -4.46 -40.11 -9.82
CA MET A 1 -3.65 -39.21 -8.97
C MET A 1 -4.53 -38.04 -8.62
N SER A 2 -4.88 -37.87 -7.33
CA SER A 2 -5.80 -36.83 -6.89
C SER A 2 -5.11 -35.48 -7.06
N SER A 3 -5.50 -34.69 -8.07
CA SER A 3 -5.04 -33.31 -8.22
C SER A 3 -5.77 -32.46 -7.18
N SER A 4 -5.26 -32.42 -5.95
CA SER A 4 -5.74 -31.44 -4.98
C SER A 4 -5.40 -30.06 -5.53
N THR A 5 -6.43 -29.27 -5.85
CA THR A 5 -6.26 -27.84 -6.14
C THR A 5 -5.47 -27.22 -4.98
N PRO A 6 -4.36 -26.49 -5.24
CA PRO A 6 -3.62 -25.82 -4.19
C PRO A 6 -4.54 -24.94 -3.35
N THR A 7 -4.39 -25.01 -2.03
CA THR A 7 -5.22 -24.26 -1.09
C THR A 7 -4.96 -22.76 -1.23
N GLU A 8 -6.04 -21.98 -1.32
CA GLU A 8 -5.94 -20.53 -1.36
C GLU A 8 -5.39 -19.98 -0.04
N PRO A 9 -4.44 -19.03 -0.06
CA PRO A 9 -3.94 -18.38 1.15
C PRO A 9 -5.08 -17.75 1.95
N VAL A 10 -5.00 -17.86 3.27
CA VAL A 10 -5.95 -17.23 4.19
C VAL A 10 -5.24 -16.07 4.87
N GLU A 11 -5.93 -14.94 4.99
CA GLU A 11 -5.37 -13.79 5.65
C GLU A 11 -5.02 -14.11 7.10
N SER A 12 -3.77 -13.87 7.46
CA SER A 12 -3.24 -14.11 8.79
C SER A 12 -2.41 -12.92 9.26
N GLY A 13 -2.43 -12.73 10.57
CA GLY A 13 -1.64 -11.73 11.28
C GLY A 13 -0.69 -12.40 12.28
N PRO A 14 -0.12 -11.62 13.20
CA PRO A 14 0.58 -12.19 14.35
C PRO A 14 -0.40 -13.00 15.22
N PRO A 15 0.07 -14.00 15.98
CA PRO A 15 -0.79 -14.76 16.87
C PRO A 15 -1.43 -13.84 17.92
N GLU A 16 -2.61 -14.20 18.42
CA GLU A 16 -3.31 -13.44 19.48
C GLU A 16 -2.47 -13.31 20.76
N THR A 17 -1.55 -14.23 20.99
CA THR A 17 -0.60 -14.21 22.11
C THR A 17 0.55 -13.23 21.92
N TRP A 18 0.67 -12.58 20.76
CA TRP A 18 1.71 -11.59 20.51
C TRP A 18 1.50 -10.37 21.42
N PRO A 19 2.51 -9.93 22.21
CA PRO A 19 2.34 -8.86 23.20
C PRO A 19 1.82 -7.52 22.66
N HIS A 20 1.96 -7.29 21.35
CA HIS A 20 1.57 -6.06 20.66
C HIS A 20 0.33 -6.24 19.78
N HIS A 21 -0.45 -7.31 19.97
CA HIS A 21 -1.65 -7.59 19.18
C HIS A 21 -2.65 -6.41 19.19
N ASP A 22 -3.00 -5.89 20.37
CA ASP A 22 -3.92 -4.74 20.51
C ASP A 22 -3.36 -3.45 19.91
N LEU A 23 -2.04 -3.27 19.96
CA LEU A 23 -1.39 -2.13 19.29
C LEU A 23 -1.63 -2.21 17.79
N ARG A 24 -1.40 -3.37 17.16
CA ARG A 24 -1.62 -3.55 15.72
C ARG A 24 -3.07 -3.33 15.33
N ALA A 25 -4.03 -3.83 16.12
CA ALA A 25 -5.45 -3.59 15.88
C ALA A 25 -5.77 -2.08 15.87
N ARG A 26 -5.30 -1.34 16.89
CA ARG A 26 -5.50 0.11 16.96
C ARG A 26 -4.77 0.89 15.86
N ILE A 27 -3.63 0.39 15.37
CA ILE A 27 -2.95 0.97 14.19
C ILE A 27 -3.80 0.78 12.93
N VAL A 28 -4.43 -0.38 12.74
CA VAL A 28 -5.35 -0.61 11.62
C VAL A 28 -6.57 0.32 11.71
N ASP A 29 -7.13 0.50 12.90
CA ASP A 29 -8.21 1.46 13.12
C ASP A 29 -7.77 2.91 12.85
N ALA A 30 -6.58 3.29 13.32
CA ALA A 30 -5.98 4.60 13.05
C ALA A 30 -5.75 4.83 11.55
N LEU A 31 -5.29 3.83 10.80
CA LEU A 31 -5.15 3.89 9.35
C LEU A 31 -6.52 4.15 8.70
N ALA A 32 -7.57 3.44 9.12
CA ALA A 32 -8.92 3.58 8.55
C ALA A 32 -9.51 5.00 8.74
N VAL A 33 -9.24 5.64 9.88
CA VAL A 33 -9.71 7.01 10.19
C VAL A 33 -8.70 8.12 9.87
N MET A 34 -7.52 7.78 9.35
CA MET A 34 -6.47 8.74 8.96
C MET A 34 -6.98 9.93 8.13
N PRO A 35 -7.91 9.76 7.16
CA PRO A 35 -8.40 10.89 6.37
C PRO A 35 -8.97 12.04 7.20
N ALA A 36 -9.58 11.77 8.36
CA ALA A 36 -10.10 12.82 9.25
C ALA A 36 -9.01 13.65 9.94
N TYR A 37 -7.79 13.12 10.01
CA TYR A 37 -6.61 13.77 10.61
C TYR A 37 -5.67 14.34 9.55
N PHE A 38 -5.87 14.00 8.28
CA PHE A 38 -5.03 14.42 7.17
C PHE A 38 -5.19 15.93 6.90
N LYS A 39 -4.11 16.69 7.10
CA LYS A 39 -4.10 18.15 6.94
C LYS A 39 -2.93 18.57 6.06
N PRO A 40 -3.07 18.49 4.72
CA PRO A 40 -2.02 18.93 3.82
C PRO A 40 -1.93 20.45 3.77
N GLU A 41 -0.71 20.96 3.80
CA GLU A 41 -0.45 22.39 3.65
C GLU A 41 -0.39 22.81 2.17
N THR A 42 0.05 21.90 1.31
CA THR A 42 0.28 22.15 -0.12
C THR A 42 -1.02 22.40 -0.88
N HIS A 43 -1.06 23.50 -1.62
CA HIS A 43 -2.10 23.81 -2.59
C HIS A 43 -1.53 23.71 -4.00
N ILE A 44 -2.27 23.11 -4.93
CA ILE A 44 -1.77 22.77 -6.27
C ILE A 44 -2.67 23.40 -7.32
N GLU A 45 -2.07 24.11 -8.26
CA GLU A 45 -2.74 24.82 -9.35
C GLU A 45 -1.95 24.68 -10.65
N GLY A 46 -2.57 25.01 -11.79
CA GLY A 46 -1.91 25.06 -13.09
C GLY A 46 -1.62 23.71 -13.73
N ILE A 47 -2.25 22.63 -13.27
CA ILE A 47 -2.11 21.30 -13.90
C ILE A 47 -3.05 21.21 -15.09
N ASN A 48 -2.52 20.82 -16.25
CA ASN A 48 -3.34 20.47 -17.40
C ASN A 48 -4.11 19.19 -17.10
N ALA A 49 -5.41 19.15 -17.42
CA ALA A 49 -6.25 17.98 -17.24
C ALA A 49 -5.68 16.71 -17.90
N LEU A 50 -4.99 16.85 -19.03
CA LEU A 50 -4.35 15.73 -19.73
C LEU A 50 -3.14 15.17 -18.95
N ASP A 51 -2.47 16.01 -18.18
CA ASP A 51 -1.29 15.65 -17.38
C ASP A 51 -1.64 15.16 -15.96
N LEU A 52 -2.94 15.17 -15.60
CA LEU A 52 -3.41 14.80 -14.27
C LEU A 52 -2.95 13.40 -13.82
N HIS A 53 -2.81 12.48 -14.77
CA HIS A 53 -2.37 11.11 -14.51
C HIS A 53 -0.91 11.03 -14.02
N THR A 54 -0.09 12.06 -14.26
CA THR A 54 1.32 12.12 -13.82
C THR A 54 1.45 12.47 -12.34
N LEU A 55 0.39 12.96 -11.70
CA LEU A 55 0.43 13.43 -10.31
C LEU A 55 0.85 12.38 -9.31
N ASN A 56 0.56 11.09 -9.57
CA ASN A 56 1.01 10.04 -8.66
C ASN A 56 2.54 9.93 -8.64
N SER A 57 3.22 10.18 -9.77
CA SER A 57 4.68 10.22 -9.84
C SER A 57 5.26 11.48 -9.21
N VAL A 58 4.58 12.62 -9.34
CA VAL A 58 5.07 13.92 -8.83
C VAL A 58 4.86 14.05 -7.32
N LEU A 59 3.73 13.59 -6.79
CA LEU A 59 3.29 13.87 -5.43
C LEU A 59 3.17 12.63 -4.55
N GLY A 60 3.28 11.41 -5.11
CA GLY A 60 3.10 10.17 -4.36
C GLY A 60 3.98 10.10 -3.11
N ALA A 61 5.27 10.44 -3.23
CA ALA A 61 6.18 10.47 -2.10
C ALA A 61 5.78 11.50 -1.02
N THR A 62 5.27 12.66 -1.42
CA THR A 62 4.78 13.69 -0.48
C THR A 62 3.53 13.23 0.26
N ILE A 63 2.61 12.54 -0.43
CA ILE A 63 1.43 11.94 0.19
C ILE A 63 1.83 10.86 1.19
N GLU A 64 2.81 10.03 0.85
CA GLU A 64 3.37 9.01 1.74
C GLU A 64 4.03 9.63 2.98
N ASP A 65 4.82 10.69 2.82
CA ASP A 65 5.39 11.46 3.94
C ASP A 65 4.31 12.00 4.88
N GLN A 66 3.28 12.63 4.32
CA GLN A 66 2.20 13.22 5.09
C GLN A 66 1.34 12.15 5.78
N ALA A 67 1.15 10.98 5.17
CA ALA A 67 0.47 9.85 5.81
C ALA A 67 1.22 9.39 7.08
N VAL A 68 2.55 9.30 7.01
CA VAL A 68 3.39 8.93 8.17
C VAL A 68 3.39 10.02 9.24
N ALA A 69 3.46 11.29 8.85
CA ALA A 69 3.32 12.41 9.79
C ALA A 69 1.95 12.39 10.49
N THR A 70 0.88 12.11 9.73
CA THR A 70 -0.49 11.99 10.25
C THR A 70 -0.58 10.84 11.26
N LEU A 71 -0.08 9.64 10.94
CA LEU A 71 -0.02 8.52 11.89
C LEU A 71 0.69 8.91 13.18
N ASN A 72 1.85 9.56 13.10
CA ASN A 72 2.58 9.99 14.29
C ASN A 72 1.81 11.04 15.14
N SER A 73 0.97 11.86 14.52
CA SER A 73 0.10 12.80 15.24
C SER A 73 -1.10 12.12 15.92
N MET A 74 -1.50 10.94 15.43
CA MET A 74 -2.63 10.15 15.92
C MET A 74 -2.31 9.29 17.15
N ARG A 75 -1.30 9.65 17.96
CA ARG A 75 -0.90 8.86 19.15
C ARG A 75 -2.05 8.55 20.10
N ALA A 76 -2.97 9.50 20.29
CA ALA A 76 -4.14 9.28 21.14
C ALA A 76 -5.08 8.17 20.62
N VAL A 77 -4.98 7.82 19.35
CA VAL A 77 -5.77 6.75 18.72
C VAL A 77 -5.07 5.40 18.86
N TRP A 78 -3.79 5.31 18.48
CA TRP A 78 -3.09 4.01 18.43
C TRP A 78 -2.27 3.66 19.69
N ASP A 79 -1.88 4.64 20.51
CA ASP A 79 -1.21 4.46 21.81
C ASP A 79 -1.88 5.32 22.91
N PRO A 80 -3.16 5.11 23.20
CA PRO A 80 -3.89 5.90 24.21
C PRO A 80 -3.29 5.75 25.62
N ASP A 81 -2.73 4.58 25.91
CA ASP A 81 -2.15 4.22 27.21
C ASP A 81 -0.68 4.67 27.37
N LYS A 82 -0.10 5.29 26.34
CA LYS A 82 1.30 5.75 26.29
C LYS A 82 2.34 4.64 26.52
N ARG A 83 1.97 3.38 26.26
CA ARG A 83 2.84 2.19 26.39
C ARG A 83 3.97 2.19 25.35
N TYR A 84 3.78 2.91 24.24
CA TYR A 84 4.72 2.98 23.11
C TYR A 84 5.24 4.41 22.89
N SER A 85 5.34 5.19 23.97
CA SER A 85 5.81 6.59 23.95
C SER A 85 7.20 6.77 23.31
N LEU A 86 8.08 5.77 23.41
CA LEU A 86 9.41 5.78 22.79
C LEU A 86 9.42 5.30 21.32
N TYR A 87 8.30 4.81 20.81
CA TYR A 87 8.17 4.32 19.44
C TYR A 87 7.57 5.39 18.55
N THR A 88 8.01 5.44 17.29
CA THR A 88 7.52 6.38 16.29
C THR A 88 7.55 5.70 14.92
N PHE A 89 6.65 6.10 14.02
CA PHE A 89 6.71 5.69 12.63
C PHE A 89 7.83 6.44 11.92
N VAL A 90 8.74 5.72 11.28
CA VAL A 90 9.89 6.27 10.56
C VAL A 90 9.89 5.74 9.14
N ARG A 91 9.98 6.64 8.16
CA ARG A 91 10.17 6.26 6.75
C ARG A 91 11.56 5.70 6.50
N GLN A 92 11.63 4.72 5.61
CA GLN A 92 12.86 4.15 5.10
C GLN A 92 12.97 4.46 3.61
N ALA A 93 14.11 4.99 3.18
CA ALA A 93 14.37 5.13 1.76
C ALA A 93 14.92 3.81 1.21
N GLN A 94 14.31 3.31 0.13
CA GLN A 94 14.86 2.23 -0.70
C GLN A 94 15.02 0.87 0.00
N THR A 95 14.27 0.61 1.07
CA THR A 95 14.30 -0.65 1.82
C THR A 95 12.89 -1.02 2.24
N PHE A 96 12.50 -2.28 2.01
CA PHE A 96 11.23 -2.80 2.49
C PHE A 96 11.26 -3.02 4.02
N PRO A 97 10.17 -2.73 4.74
CA PRO A 97 9.00 -1.97 4.30
C PRO A 97 9.24 -0.46 4.35
N ASP A 98 8.45 0.30 3.57
CA ASP A 98 8.58 1.77 3.44
C ASP A 98 8.56 2.53 4.78
N VAL A 99 7.85 2.01 5.79
CA VAL A 99 7.71 2.62 7.12
C VAL A 99 7.89 1.58 8.21
N LEU A 100 8.58 1.93 9.30
CA LEU A 100 8.71 1.11 10.50
C LEU A 100 8.13 1.82 11.71
N LEU A 101 7.31 1.13 12.51
CA LEU A 101 7.11 1.48 13.90
C LEU A 101 8.27 0.93 14.72
N ARG A 102 9.17 1.83 15.11
CA ARG A 102 10.38 1.46 15.86
C ARG A 102 10.68 2.46 16.95
N ARG A 103 11.51 2.05 17.90
CA ARG A 103 12.02 2.95 18.94
C ARG A 103 12.80 4.11 18.29
N ALA A 104 12.58 5.34 18.78
CA ALA A 104 13.23 6.53 18.23
C ALA A 104 14.77 6.46 18.33
N PRO A 105 15.54 6.88 17.31
CA PRO A 105 16.99 6.91 17.37
C PRO A 105 17.48 7.83 18.49
N GLY A 106 18.27 7.30 19.43
CA GLY A 106 18.71 8.00 20.65
C GLY A 106 18.89 7.08 21.86
N ALA A 107 18.31 5.87 21.81
CA ALA A 107 18.66 4.75 22.67
C ALA A 107 19.72 3.89 21.94
N THR A 108 20.99 4.24 22.10
CA THR A 108 22.22 3.48 21.74
C THR A 108 22.18 2.44 20.60
N ALA A 109 22.97 2.73 19.55
CA ALA A 109 23.47 1.83 18.49
C ALA A 109 22.40 1.23 17.55
N ALA A 110 22.86 0.73 16.39
CA ALA A 110 22.03 0.23 15.29
C ALA A 110 20.81 -0.54 15.81
N ALA A 111 19.61 -0.08 15.42
CA ALA A 111 18.34 -0.67 15.84
C ALA A 111 18.44 -2.19 15.73
N ALA A 112 18.45 -2.88 16.87
CA ALA A 112 18.37 -4.32 16.86
C ALA A 112 17.02 -4.68 16.21
N ALA A 113 16.93 -5.85 15.56
CA ALA A 113 15.65 -6.31 15.01
C ALA A 113 14.52 -6.32 16.07
N ASP A 114 14.88 -6.42 17.36
CA ASP A 114 13.99 -6.35 18.52
C ASP A 114 13.37 -4.97 18.79
N ASP A 115 13.88 -3.90 18.17
CA ASP A 115 13.32 -2.54 18.30
C ASP A 115 12.23 -2.23 17.24
N ILE A 116 11.94 -3.17 16.34
CA ILE A 116 10.93 -3.01 15.28
C ILE A 116 9.70 -3.83 15.64
N LEU A 117 8.57 -3.16 15.82
CA LEU A 117 7.31 -3.84 16.18
C LEU A 117 6.47 -4.23 14.96
N LEU A 118 6.47 -3.38 13.94
CA LEU A 118 5.62 -3.53 12.76
C LEU A 118 6.17 -2.67 11.62
N GLY A 119 6.08 -3.18 10.40
CA GLY A 119 6.29 -2.46 9.16
C GLY A 119 5.00 -2.13 8.42
N ILE A 120 5.03 -1.04 7.64
CA ILE A 120 3.99 -0.68 6.69
C ILE A 120 4.64 -0.48 5.33
N GLU A 121 4.25 -1.29 4.36
CA GLU A 121 4.49 -1.03 2.95
C GLU A 121 3.40 -0.08 2.46
N LEU A 122 3.79 1.13 2.07
CA LEU A 122 2.88 2.24 1.82
C LEU A 122 2.85 2.55 0.33
N LYS A 123 1.65 2.69 -0.24
CA LYS A 123 1.48 3.00 -1.67
C LYS A 123 0.44 4.09 -1.87
N GLY A 124 0.85 5.20 -2.48
CA GLY A 124 -0.07 6.23 -2.95
C GLY A 124 -0.85 5.80 -4.20
N TRP A 125 -2.17 6.06 -4.20
CA TRP A 125 -3.03 5.88 -5.36
C TRP A 125 -3.80 7.16 -5.69
N PHE A 126 -3.36 7.87 -6.73
CA PHE A 126 -4.15 8.96 -7.29
C PHE A 126 -5.40 8.39 -8.01
N VAL A 127 -6.59 8.65 -7.46
CA VAL A 127 -7.83 7.98 -7.87
C VAL A 127 -8.31 8.36 -9.28
N LEU A 128 -7.80 9.46 -9.84
CA LEU A 128 -8.08 9.90 -11.21
C LEU A 128 -6.98 9.49 -12.21
N ALA A 129 -6.09 8.57 -11.83
CA ALA A 129 -5.09 8.03 -12.74
C ALA A 129 -5.74 7.27 -13.92
N LYS A 130 -5.07 7.27 -15.08
CA LYS A 130 -5.59 6.72 -16.35
C LYS A 130 -6.11 5.27 -16.25
N GLU A 131 -5.43 4.43 -15.48
CA GLU A 131 -5.81 3.02 -15.31
C GLU A 131 -7.08 2.83 -14.45
N GLY A 132 -7.56 3.87 -13.76
CA GLY A 132 -8.71 3.79 -12.86
C GLY A 132 -8.49 2.84 -11.67
N MET A 133 -7.26 2.42 -11.42
CA MET A 133 -6.91 1.50 -10.33
C MET A 133 -5.45 1.74 -9.93
N PRO A 134 -5.05 1.33 -8.71
CA PRO A 134 -3.65 1.44 -8.30
C PRO A 134 -2.79 0.51 -9.15
N ASN A 135 -1.72 1.06 -9.73
CA ASN A 135 -0.83 0.29 -10.60
C ASN A 135 0.51 -0.07 -9.95
N PHE A 136 0.67 0.11 -8.63
CA PHE A 136 1.93 -0.24 -7.96
C PHE A 136 2.27 -1.73 -8.14
N ARG A 137 3.58 -2.02 -8.04
CA ARG A 137 4.09 -3.39 -7.96
C ARG A 137 4.41 -3.71 -6.51
N PHE A 138 3.98 -4.89 -6.08
CA PHE A 138 4.36 -5.49 -4.82
C PHE A 138 4.89 -6.89 -5.14
N ALA A 139 6.21 -7.02 -5.30
CA ALA A 139 6.88 -8.28 -5.66
C ALA A 139 7.57 -8.95 -4.46
N VAL A 140 7.60 -8.29 -3.30
CA VAL A 140 8.24 -8.77 -2.08
C VAL A 140 7.75 -10.18 -1.73
N THR A 141 8.68 -11.06 -1.40
CA THR A 141 8.42 -12.45 -1.07
C THR A 141 7.76 -12.56 0.31
N PRO A 142 6.82 -13.50 0.54
CA PRO A 142 6.17 -13.67 1.83
C PRO A 142 7.14 -13.82 3.01
N ALA A 143 8.31 -14.43 2.78
CA ALA A 143 9.34 -14.62 3.79
C ALA A 143 10.00 -13.31 4.29
N ALA A 144 9.96 -12.24 3.49
CA ALA A 144 10.45 -10.93 3.89
C ALA A 144 9.39 -10.11 4.66
N CYS A 145 8.14 -10.56 4.73
CA CYS A 145 7.08 -9.89 5.47
C CYS A 145 6.99 -10.45 6.90
N ALA A 146 7.16 -9.62 7.93
CA ALA A 146 6.86 -10.02 9.31
C ALA A 146 5.34 -10.30 9.46
N PRO A 147 4.92 -11.15 10.41
CA PRO A 147 3.49 -11.44 10.61
C PRO A 147 2.65 -10.19 10.92
N ALA A 148 3.26 -9.18 11.53
CA ALA A 148 2.61 -7.93 11.89
C ALA A 148 2.49 -6.94 10.73
N ASP A 149 3.33 -7.07 9.69
CA ASP A 149 3.47 -6.07 8.64
C ASP A 149 2.19 -5.87 7.82
N LEU A 150 1.98 -4.64 7.37
CA LEU A 150 0.79 -4.22 6.63
C LEU A 150 1.17 -3.74 5.23
N LEU A 151 0.36 -4.10 4.23
CA LEU A 151 0.28 -3.40 2.96
C LEU A 151 -0.86 -2.37 3.07
N VAL A 152 -0.51 -1.09 2.87
CA VAL A 152 -1.45 0.03 2.95
C VAL A 152 -1.45 0.79 1.63
N VAL A 153 -2.61 0.89 0.99
CA VAL A 153 -2.82 1.69 -0.22
C VAL A 153 -3.66 2.90 0.14
N VAL A 154 -3.09 4.09 -0.01
CA VAL A 154 -3.73 5.37 0.32
C VAL A 154 -4.31 6.00 -0.94
N PRO A 155 -5.63 5.91 -1.18
CA PRO A 155 -6.29 6.63 -2.25
C PRO A 155 -6.30 8.14 -1.95
N TRP A 156 -6.00 8.95 -2.95
CA TRP A 156 -6.02 10.40 -2.81
C TRP A 156 -6.42 11.10 -4.11
N ALA A 157 -6.90 12.33 -3.97
CA ALA A 157 -7.27 13.22 -5.08
C ALA A 157 -6.89 14.66 -4.74
N LEU A 158 -7.09 15.59 -5.68
CA LEU A 158 -7.11 17.02 -5.36
C LEU A 158 -8.54 17.46 -5.06
N SER A 159 -8.72 18.36 -4.08
CA SER A 159 -10.02 18.79 -3.58
C SER A 159 -10.91 19.48 -4.63
N GLN A 160 -10.32 19.97 -5.71
CA GLN A 160 -11.02 20.59 -6.86
C GLN A 160 -10.70 19.85 -8.18
N VAL A 161 -10.50 18.54 -8.11
CA VAL A 161 -10.24 17.63 -9.24
C VAL A 161 -8.88 17.84 -9.92
N ILE A 162 -8.68 18.99 -10.56
CA ILE A 162 -7.44 19.38 -11.26
C ILE A 162 -6.57 20.35 -10.47
N SER A 163 -7.09 20.85 -9.35
CA SER A 163 -6.41 21.79 -8.47
C SER A 163 -6.89 21.61 -7.02
N GLY A 164 -6.32 22.39 -6.12
CA GLY A 164 -6.69 22.38 -4.71
C GLY A 164 -5.67 21.67 -3.84
N ARG A 165 -6.10 21.31 -2.63
CA ARG A 165 -5.28 20.56 -1.69
C ARG A 165 -5.45 19.06 -1.94
N PRO A 166 -4.42 18.24 -1.69
CA PRO A 166 -4.63 16.82 -1.58
C PRO A 166 -5.75 16.48 -0.58
N ILE A 167 -6.52 15.45 -0.86
CA ILE A 167 -7.43 14.83 0.10
C ILE A 167 -7.20 13.33 0.05
N MET A 168 -7.36 12.65 1.19
CA MET A 168 -7.26 11.20 1.28
C MET A 168 -8.64 10.59 1.43
N PHE A 169 -8.82 9.38 0.92
CA PHE A 169 -9.95 8.51 1.28
C PHE A 169 -9.47 7.41 2.22
N SER A 170 -10.40 6.67 2.84
CA SER A 170 -10.05 5.61 3.79
C SER A 170 -9.13 4.59 3.12
N PRO A 171 -7.91 4.31 3.66
CA PRO A 171 -6.95 3.42 3.03
C PRO A 171 -7.38 1.96 2.97
N TYR A 172 -6.89 1.25 1.94
CA TYR A 172 -6.97 -0.21 1.89
C TYR A 172 -5.82 -0.81 2.70
N THR A 173 -6.14 -1.59 3.73
CA THR A 173 -5.16 -2.21 4.62
C THR A 173 -5.32 -3.73 4.65
N ARG A 174 -4.22 -4.46 4.49
CA ARG A 174 -4.13 -5.93 4.59
C ARG A 174 -2.81 -6.36 5.20
N SER A 175 -2.73 -7.61 5.66
CA SER A 175 -1.44 -8.24 5.98
C SER A 175 -0.51 -8.25 4.75
N ALA A 176 0.73 -7.75 4.90
CA ALA A 176 1.69 -7.69 3.80
C ALA A 176 2.11 -9.09 3.34
N ARG A 177 2.25 -10.03 4.30
CA ARG A 177 2.55 -11.43 4.00
C ARG A 177 1.42 -12.06 3.19
N TYR A 178 0.18 -11.91 3.65
CA TYR A 178 -1.00 -12.41 2.95
C TYR A 178 -1.11 -11.83 1.53
N ALA A 179 -0.89 -10.53 1.37
CA ALA A 179 -0.89 -9.88 0.05
C ALA A 179 0.14 -10.51 -0.91
N ALA A 180 1.33 -10.84 -0.41
CA ALA A 180 2.40 -11.49 -1.20
C ALA A 180 2.02 -12.93 -1.58
N GLU A 181 1.49 -13.70 -0.61
CA GLU A 181 1.03 -15.08 -0.83
C GLU A 181 -0.11 -15.11 -1.84
N ARG A 182 -1.10 -14.21 -1.71
CA ARG A 182 -2.26 -14.16 -2.60
C ARG A 182 -1.89 -13.73 -4.01
N ARG A 183 -0.93 -12.81 -4.17
CA ARG A 183 -0.33 -12.48 -5.47
C ARG A 183 0.29 -13.72 -6.11
N ASN A 184 1.12 -14.46 -5.37
CA ASN A 184 1.80 -15.64 -5.88
C ASN A 184 0.78 -16.72 -6.28
N HIS A 185 -0.19 -17.01 -5.41
CA HIS A 185 -1.26 -17.97 -5.69
C HIS A 185 -2.09 -17.57 -6.92
N TRP A 186 -2.45 -16.27 -7.05
CA TRP A 186 -3.16 -15.79 -8.23
C TRP A 186 -2.35 -16.04 -9.51
N TRP A 187 -1.05 -15.75 -9.47
CA TRP A 187 -0.17 -15.91 -10.62
C TRP A 187 0.06 -17.38 -11.00
N GLU A 188 0.32 -18.24 -10.01
CA GLU A 188 0.60 -19.66 -10.21
C GLU A 188 -0.65 -20.46 -10.62
N HIS A 189 -1.83 -20.08 -10.11
CA HIS A 189 -3.02 -20.96 -10.14
C HIS A 189 -4.32 -20.35 -10.70
N GLN A 190 -4.52 -19.03 -10.62
CA GLN A 190 -5.81 -18.43 -10.99
C GLN A 190 -5.77 -17.67 -12.31
N ARG A 191 -4.61 -17.12 -12.70
CA ARG A 191 -4.49 -16.41 -13.96
C ARG A 191 -4.72 -17.39 -15.12
N LYS A 192 -5.62 -17.04 -16.05
CA LYS A 192 -5.87 -17.81 -17.27
C LYS A 192 -4.81 -17.47 -18.33
N ALA A 193 -3.56 -17.87 -18.10
CA ALA A 193 -2.45 -17.65 -19.02
C ALA A 193 -2.06 -18.94 -19.76
N LYS A 194 -1.63 -18.82 -21.02
CA LYS A 194 -1.10 -19.95 -21.82
C LYS A 194 0.37 -20.28 -21.52
N GLY A 195 1.08 -19.40 -20.80
CA GLY A 195 2.51 -19.52 -20.53
C GLY A 195 2.83 -20.07 -19.14
N ILE A 196 4.12 -20.27 -18.88
CA ILE A 196 4.67 -20.74 -17.60
C ILE A 196 4.20 -19.82 -16.46
N THR A 197 3.66 -20.39 -15.39
CA THR A 197 3.12 -19.65 -14.23
C THR A 197 3.99 -19.76 -12.97
N THR A 198 5.16 -20.38 -13.07
CA THR A 198 6.06 -20.57 -11.93
C THR A 198 6.71 -19.26 -11.48
N ILE A 199 7.07 -19.24 -10.20
CA ILE A 199 7.71 -18.12 -9.51
C ILE A 199 8.99 -18.61 -8.85
N THR A 200 10.09 -17.94 -9.15
CA THR A 200 11.36 -18.07 -8.46
C THR A 200 11.37 -17.15 -7.23
N ARG A 201 11.62 -17.73 -6.06
CA ARG A 201 11.66 -17.02 -4.77
C ARG A 201 13.11 -16.88 -4.29
N PRO A 202 13.52 -15.72 -3.73
CA PRO A 202 14.89 -15.56 -3.26
C PRO A 202 15.15 -16.40 -1.99
N ALA A 203 16.33 -17.01 -1.92
CA ALA A 203 16.76 -17.76 -0.74
C ALA A 203 17.20 -16.82 0.38
N GLY A 204 16.90 -17.18 1.64
CA GLY A 204 17.38 -16.45 2.82
C GLY A 204 16.68 -15.12 3.10
N ALA A 205 15.61 -14.79 2.38
CA ALA A 205 14.80 -13.62 2.67
C ALA A 205 14.21 -13.71 4.09
N ARG A 206 14.26 -12.60 4.82
CA ARG A 206 13.78 -12.47 6.19
C ARG A 206 13.20 -11.07 6.41
N PRO A 207 12.36 -10.88 7.44
CA PRO A 207 11.82 -9.56 7.76
C PRO A 207 12.88 -8.50 7.99
N TYR A 208 12.51 -7.27 7.66
CA TYR A 208 13.34 -6.07 7.79
C TYR A 208 14.71 -6.22 7.11
N PRO A 209 14.71 -6.54 5.79
CA PRO A 209 15.92 -6.70 5.00
C PRO A 209 16.76 -5.41 4.97
N SER A 210 18.04 -5.57 4.68
CA SER A 210 18.90 -4.48 4.24
C SER A 210 18.68 -4.18 2.76
N LYS A 211 19.13 -3.00 2.29
CA LYS A 211 19.05 -2.60 0.88
C LYS A 211 19.73 -3.58 -0.10
N ALA A 212 20.71 -4.37 0.37
CA ALA A 212 21.44 -5.32 -0.47
C ALA A 212 20.74 -6.68 -0.61
N ASP A 213 19.74 -6.96 0.24
CA ASP A 213 19.08 -8.26 0.27
C ASP A 213 18.12 -8.42 -0.90
N ARG A 214 18.15 -9.59 -1.54
CA ARG A 214 17.18 -9.94 -2.58
C ARG A 214 15.91 -10.44 -1.93
N ILE A 215 14.84 -9.69 -2.06
CA ILE A 215 13.55 -10.00 -1.41
C ILE A 215 12.39 -10.10 -2.39
N ASP A 216 12.57 -9.75 -3.65
CA ASP A 216 11.51 -9.83 -4.64
C ASP A 216 11.42 -11.23 -5.24
N ASP A 217 10.20 -11.75 -5.29
CA ASP A 217 9.84 -12.89 -6.11
C ASP A 217 9.91 -12.50 -7.60
N GLN A 218 10.25 -13.45 -8.45
CA GLN A 218 10.35 -13.25 -9.89
C GLN A 218 9.52 -14.30 -10.61
N ALA A 219 8.60 -13.85 -11.46
CA ALA A 219 7.90 -14.75 -12.35
C ALA A 219 8.80 -15.16 -13.52
N ASP A 220 8.83 -16.45 -13.84
CA ASP A 220 9.71 -16.98 -14.88
C ASP A 220 9.30 -16.53 -16.30
N ALA A 221 8.02 -16.15 -16.47
CA ALA A 221 7.50 -15.61 -17.71
C ALA A 221 6.57 -14.41 -17.47
N ASP A 222 7.14 -13.20 -17.51
CA ASP A 222 6.43 -11.92 -17.37
C ASP A 222 6.77 -10.90 -18.46
N GLY A 223 6.66 -11.30 -19.73
CA GLY A 223 6.93 -10.40 -20.86
C GLY A 223 6.05 -9.14 -20.90
N GLY A 224 4.91 -9.13 -20.20
CA GLY A 224 4.02 -7.98 -20.08
C GLY A 224 4.26 -7.10 -18.85
N GLY A 225 5.18 -7.46 -17.93
CA GLY A 225 5.46 -6.70 -16.72
C GLY A 225 4.28 -6.62 -15.73
N ASN A 226 3.48 -7.68 -15.67
CA ASN A 226 2.25 -7.79 -14.92
C ASN A 226 2.44 -8.44 -13.54
N PHE A 227 3.53 -9.18 -13.32
CA PHE A 227 3.80 -9.76 -12.02
C PHE A 227 3.95 -8.66 -10.97
N GLY A 228 3.38 -8.88 -9.79
CA GLY A 228 3.35 -7.91 -8.71
C GLY A 228 2.35 -6.76 -8.87
N ARG A 229 1.65 -6.59 -10.01
CA ARG A 229 0.56 -5.59 -10.14
C ARG A 229 -0.62 -6.00 -9.26
N PHE A 230 -0.57 -5.60 -7.99
CA PHE A 230 -1.38 -6.20 -6.93
C PHE A 230 -2.89 -6.07 -7.17
N ALA A 231 -3.33 -4.92 -7.67
CA ALA A 231 -4.75 -4.69 -7.94
C ALA A 231 -5.35 -5.67 -8.99
N ARG A 232 -4.51 -6.28 -9.84
CA ARG A 232 -4.95 -7.25 -10.86
C ARG A 232 -5.23 -8.65 -10.30
N THR A 233 -4.94 -8.88 -9.02
CA THR A 233 -5.27 -10.14 -8.34
C THR A 233 -6.77 -10.27 -8.07
N GLY A 234 -7.54 -9.18 -8.20
CA GLY A 234 -8.96 -9.11 -7.88
C GLY A 234 -9.25 -8.76 -6.41
N LEU A 235 -8.23 -8.80 -5.52
CA LEU A 235 -8.41 -8.52 -4.09
C LEU A 235 -8.94 -7.11 -3.79
N MET A 236 -8.66 -6.16 -4.67
CA MET A 236 -9.05 -4.76 -4.49
C MET A 236 -10.32 -4.38 -5.26
N ASP A 237 -10.93 -5.29 -6.02
CA ASP A 237 -12.00 -4.94 -6.97
C ASP A 237 -13.20 -4.28 -6.29
N GLU A 238 -13.66 -4.87 -5.18
CA GLU A 238 -14.77 -4.30 -4.39
C GLU A 238 -14.39 -2.93 -3.83
N TYR A 239 -13.21 -2.82 -3.25
CA TYR A 239 -12.71 -1.57 -2.66
C TYR A 239 -12.55 -0.46 -3.71
N ILE A 240 -12.02 -0.78 -4.90
CA ILE A 240 -11.92 0.16 -6.02
C ILE A 240 -13.31 0.63 -6.43
N GLY A 241 -14.29 -0.28 -6.49
CA GLY A 241 -15.69 0.05 -6.74
C GLY A 241 -16.26 1.04 -5.71
N GLN A 242 -15.98 0.82 -4.42
CA GLN A 242 -16.39 1.73 -3.34
C GLN A 242 -15.75 3.12 -3.51
N ILE A 243 -14.44 3.20 -3.77
CA ILE A 243 -13.76 4.48 -4.03
C ILE A 243 -14.35 5.18 -5.25
N HIS A 244 -14.63 4.47 -6.34
CA HIS A 244 -15.23 5.04 -7.54
C HIS A 244 -16.63 5.61 -7.34
N ALA A 245 -17.39 5.09 -6.38
CA ALA A 245 -18.71 5.59 -6.02
C ALA A 245 -18.66 6.86 -5.16
N LEU A 246 -17.53 7.15 -4.51
CA LEU A 246 -17.36 8.38 -3.73
C LEU A 246 -17.41 9.62 -4.64
N SER A 247 -17.91 10.72 -4.07
CA SER A 247 -18.04 11.99 -4.79
C SER A 247 -16.83 12.88 -4.59
N LEU A 248 -16.33 13.44 -5.69
CA LEU A 248 -15.38 14.54 -5.71
C LEU A 248 -16.07 15.75 -6.36
N CYS A 249 -16.17 16.86 -5.63
CA CYS A 249 -16.94 18.04 -6.05
C CYS A 249 -18.40 17.72 -6.43
N GLY A 250 -19.05 16.82 -5.69
CA GLY A 250 -20.44 16.41 -5.93
C GLY A 250 -20.66 15.46 -7.11
N VAL A 251 -19.59 15.03 -7.78
CA VAL A 251 -19.65 14.11 -8.93
C VAL A 251 -18.88 12.82 -8.58
N PRO A 252 -19.42 11.62 -8.87
CA PRO A 252 -18.72 10.36 -8.61
C PRO A 252 -17.35 10.30 -9.30
N ILE A 253 -16.34 9.75 -8.62
CA ILE A 253 -14.98 9.58 -9.16
C ILE A 253 -15.01 8.82 -10.49
N GLN A 254 -15.88 7.82 -10.62
CA GLN A 254 -16.03 7.09 -11.89
C GLN A 254 -16.46 7.98 -13.07
N ALA A 255 -17.30 9.00 -12.80
CA ALA A 255 -17.75 9.92 -13.84
C ALA A 255 -16.62 10.86 -14.27
N TRP A 256 -15.78 11.30 -13.33
CA TRP A 256 -14.56 12.06 -13.66
C TRP A 256 -13.57 11.25 -14.51
N LEU A 257 -13.33 9.98 -14.16
CA LEU A 257 -12.49 9.10 -14.95
C LEU A 257 -12.99 8.96 -16.40
N LYS A 258 -14.30 8.74 -16.59
CA LYS A 258 -14.92 8.68 -17.92
C LYS A 258 -14.78 10.00 -18.68
N PHE A 259 -14.93 11.14 -17.99
CA PHE A 259 -14.76 12.45 -18.58
C PHE A 259 -13.32 12.67 -19.09
N PHE A 260 -12.31 12.36 -18.27
CA PHE A 260 -10.90 12.49 -18.68
C PHE A 260 -10.51 11.52 -19.79
N GLN A 261 -11.05 10.30 -19.78
CA GLN A 261 -10.86 9.35 -20.89
C GLN A 261 -11.44 9.90 -22.20
N ALA A 262 -12.64 10.49 -22.16
CA ALA A 262 -13.26 11.11 -23.33
C ALA A 262 -12.49 12.35 -23.81
N LEU A 263 -11.91 13.13 -22.90
CA LEU A 263 -11.06 14.28 -23.26
C LEU A 263 -9.75 13.85 -23.93
N GLY A 264 -9.05 12.87 -23.36
CA GLY A 264 -7.78 12.37 -23.90
C GLY A 264 -7.93 11.47 -25.13
N GLY A 265 -9.14 11.08 -25.50
CA GLY A 265 -9.46 10.33 -26.71
C GLY A 265 -9.90 11.17 -27.91
N ARG A 266 -9.97 12.51 -27.78
CA ARG A 266 -10.25 13.46 -28.87
C ARG A 266 -8.97 14.08 -29.44
N GLU A 267 -8.01 13.24 -29.76
CA GLU A 267 -6.97 13.61 -30.72
C GLU A 267 -7.49 13.16 -32.10
N ASP A 268 -8.20 14.05 -32.78
CA ASP A 268 -8.46 13.97 -34.23
C ASP A 268 -7.29 14.59 -34.99
#